data_AF-A0A166N0U7-F1
#
_entry.id   AF-A0A166N0U7-F1
#
_cell.length_a   1.000
_cell.length_b   1.000
_cell.length_c   1.000
_cell.angle_alpha   90.00
_cell.angle_beta   90.00
_cell.angle_gamma   90.00
#
_symmetry.space_group_name_H-M   'P 1'
#
loop_
_entity.id
_entity.type
_entity.pdbx_description
1 polymer ?
#
loop_
_entity_poly.entity_id
_entity_poly.type
_entity_poly.pdbx_seq_one_letter_code
_entity_poly.pdbx_strand_id
1 'polypeptide(L)'
;MINEDHHHHGAPLLTLNETAVLMWHSPTPPSYWTVDVVEGSGHKGLMIVHGIVMSAAFFVALPAAIAMRSVKHAWRSVATCAFYVLCIIGCSASALYTKITPNMYEDQRHSRHGYFIILAAVCLSILDCIAIVGRMVVYFRSGDRRKSGLKGFWRSVILDREEDVVAGSPAEYTGLVAEPEEYDYPKPEAIDDETEPLHARRKQPLLQPLQTHTSESSRRTIHWASDIHSHEHSRSAASDRTFIINALSPRKQYSDDTLYESDGFSSVPQTPLLHRIRCVAFGTIERGLVVGGFVQLLSGIVVYTGGCRENYINGCLAHLIKGGIFWCYGLITFARFLGSFADLGWAWNRSPQGGYVSAEFVESFVIFTYGITNTWMERFGANAGDPFTTKQLQHISIAVMFWFAGLIGMGIESKRVRKWLAALSLQSASNSAEASAEPPSYIASFNPFPALVIGVTGAAMSAHAQAYVFQVQIHALWGYLLVGFAILRSLTYCFLWLGPPRSLLPSRPPTEALGSFFLACGGLMFIFSTEELTFAAMRQGRDDMMFFLNAAVSLTCFAFCWTFCVVAFKGWLKSRTMPPLSYRNSA
;
A
#
# COMPACT_ATOMS: atom_id res chain seq x y z
N MET A 1 23.39 11.88 -35.37
CA MET A 1 23.79 13.24 -34.95
C MET A 1 22.56 14.12 -34.94
N ILE A 2 22.02 14.35 -33.75
CA ILE A 2 20.86 15.18 -33.48
C ILE A 2 21.36 16.63 -33.41
N ASN A 3 20.81 17.54 -34.23
CA ASN A 3 20.81 18.96 -33.90
C ASN A 3 19.51 19.21 -33.12
N GLU A 4 19.59 19.05 -31.79
CA GLU A 4 18.53 19.40 -30.82
C GLU A 4 18.53 20.92 -30.53
N ASP A 5 19.14 21.71 -31.44
CA ASP A 5 19.39 23.15 -31.29
C ASP A 5 18.26 24.04 -31.83
N HIS A 6 17.19 23.49 -32.37
CA HIS A 6 16.04 24.28 -32.80
C HIS A 6 14.87 24.04 -31.86
N HIS A 7 14.71 24.94 -30.87
CA HIS A 7 13.43 25.47 -30.35
C HIS A 7 13.52 26.04 -28.92
N HIS A 8 14.70 26.28 -28.34
CA HIS A 8 14.79 27.05 -27.09
C HIS A 8 14.41 28.54 -27.23
N HIS A 9 14.29 29.05 -28.48
CA HIS A 9 13.97 30.46 -28.76
C HIS A 9 12.78 30.67 -29.70
N GLY A 10 12.08 29.61 -30.12
CA GLY A 10 10.91 29.70 -31.00
C GLY A 10 9.60 29.55 -30.23
N ALA A 11 8.57 30.28 -30.63
CA ALA A 11 7.22 30.04 -30.11
C ALA A 11 6.78 28.61 -30.49
N PRO A 12 6.11 27.88 -29.57
CA PRO A 12 5.60 26.54 -29.86
C PRO A 12 4.59 26.56 -31.01
N LEU A 13 4.58 25.49 -31.80
CA LEU A 13 3.73 25.38 -33.00
C LEU A 13 2.26 25.15 -32.61
N LEU A 14 1.35 25.79 -33.34
CA LEU A 14 -0.10 25.64 -33.15
C LEU A 14 -0.69 24.48 -33.96
N THR A 15 -0.12 24.18 -35.12
CA THR A 15 -0.64 23.17 -36.04
C THR A 15 0.38 22.07 -36.27
N LEU A 16 -0.11 20.84 -36.36
CA LEU A 16 0.71 19.67 -36.67
C LEU A 16 1.21 19.76 -38.12
N ASN A 17 2.53 19.78 -38.29
CA ASN A 17 3.15 19.71 -39.61
C ASN A 17 3.61 18.27 -39.88
N GLU A 18 2.80 17.50 -40.60
CA GLU A 18 3.09 16.09 -40.91
C GLU A 18 4.43 15.92 -41.64
N THR A 19 4.79 16.85 -42.54
CA THR A 19 6.08 16.80 -43.24
C THR A 19 7.25 16.92 -42.26
N ALA A 20 7.14 17.80 -41.27
CA ALA A 20 8.17 17.97 -40.24
C ALA A 20 8.26 16.76 -39.31
N VAL A 21 7.12 16.14 -38.97
CA VAL A 21 7.10 14.89 -38.19
C VAL A 21 7.78 13.76 -38.98
N LEU A 22 7.49 13.64 -40.27
CA LEU A 22 8.04 12.59 -41.13
C LEU A 22 9.55 12.74 -41.44
N MET A 23 10.15 13.90 -41.16
CA MET A 23 11.61 14.05 -41.26
C MET A 23 12.36 13.23 -40.20
N TRP A 24 11.72 12.97 -39.05
CA TRP A 24 12.37 12.37 -37.88
C TRP A 24 11.67 11.10 -37.39
N HIS A 25 10.40 10.90 -37.79
CA HIS A 25 9.57 9.79 -37.40
C HIS A 25 9.03 9.06 -38.64
N SER A 26 8.98 7.74 -38.57
CA SER A 26 8.33 6.94 -39.61
C SER A 26 6.82 7.18 -39.64
N PRO A 27 6.18 6.98 -40.81
CA PRO A 27 4.72 6.96 -40.88
C PRO A 27 4.16 5.92 -39.90
N THR A 28 3.09 6.26 -39.20
CA THR A 28 2.44 5.33 -38.27
C THR A 28 1.91 4.11 -39.03
N PRO A 29 2.45 2.90 -38.80
CA PRO A 29 1.95 1.69 -39.46
C PRO A 29 0.51 1.37 -39.01
N PRO A 30 -0.26 0.60 -39.80
CA PRO A 30 -1.57 0.14 -39.38
C PRO A 30 -1.48 -0.70 -38.09
N SER A 31 -2.50 -0.57 -37.26
CA SER A 31 -2.60 -1.26 -35.98
C SER A 31 -3.87 -2.10 -35.89
N TYR A 32 -4.01 -2.88 -34.82
CA TYR A 32 -5.24 -3.64 -34.58
C TYR A 32 -6.46 -2.71 -34.49
N TRP A 33 -6.30 -1.51 -33.93
CA TRP A 33 -7.34 -0.47 -33.94
C TRP A 33 -7.76 -0.07 -35.36
N THR A 34 -6.80 0.09 -36.28
CA THR A 34 -7.10 0.42 -37.68
C THR A 34 -8.00 -0.64 -38.32
N VAL A 35 -7.67 -1.91 -38.16
CA VAL A 35 -8.44 -3.03 -38.72
C VAL A 35 -9.82 -3.15 -38.09
N ASP A 36 -9.88 -3.09 -36.75
CA ASP A 36 -11.11 -3.34 -35.98
C ASP A 36 -12.11 -2.18 -36.03
N VAL A 37 -11.61 -0.93 -36.06
CA VAL A 37 -12.45 0.26 -35.89
C VAL A 37 -12.51 1.11 -37.16
N VAL A 38 -11.39 1.32 -37.85
CA VAL A 38 -11.34 2.20 -39.03
C VAL A 38 -11.82 1.47 -40.27
N GLU A 39 -11.30 0.27 -40.51
CA GLU A 39 -11.69 -0.57 -41.66
C GLU A 39 -12.97 -1.37 -41.36
N GLY A 40 -13.21 -1.71 -40.10
CA GLY A 40 -14.38 -2.49 -39.67
C GLY A 40 -14.38 -3.94 -40.15
N SER A 41 -13.27 -4.42 -40.70
CA SER A 41 -13.05 -5.78 -41.21
C SER A 41 -12.59 -6.75 -40.13
N GLY A 42 -12.19 -6.23 -38.96
CA GLY A 42 -11.63 -7.00 -37.87
C GLY A 42 -12.64 -7.61 -36.87
N HIS A 43 -12.10 -8.39 -35.93
CA HIS A 43 -12.87 -9.15 -34.95
C HIS A 43 -12.88 -8.48 -33.57
N LYS A 44 -13.22 -7.19 -33.54
CA LYS A 44 -13.20 -6.33 -32.34
C LYS A 44 -13.88 -6.95 -31.10
N GLY A 45 -14.93 -7.76 -31.30
CA GLY A 45 -15.64 -8.44 -30.22
C GLY A 45 -14.73 -9.35 -29.38
N LEU A 46 -13.80 -10.08 -30.02
CA LEU A 46 -12.87 -10.95 -29.30
C LEU A 46 -11.86 -10.15 -28.47
N MET A 47 -11.39 -9.01 -29.00
CA MET A 47 -10.48 -8.13 -28.26
C MET A 47 -11.18 -7.46 -27.08
N ILE A 48 -12.44 -7.02 -27.26
CA ILE A 48 -13.26 -6.49 -26.17
C ILE A 48 -13.48 -7.55 -25.08
N VAL A 49 -13.81 -8.79 -25.47
CA VAL A 49 -13.95 -9.90 -24.52
C VAL A 49 -12.64 -10.14 -23.77
N HIS A 50 -11.49 -10.20 -24.48
CA HIS A 50 -10.18 -10.32 -23.84
C HIS A 50 -9.94 -9.21 -22.81
N GLY A 51 -10.10 -7.94 -23.21
CA GLY A 51 -9.85 -6.78 -22.35
C GLY A 51 -10.74 -6.76 -21.11
N ILE A 52 -12.06 -6.98 -21.27
CA ILE A 52 -13.02 -6.97 -20.16
C ILE A 52 -12.79 -8.15 -19.22
N VAL A 53 -12.64 -9.37 -19.76
CA VAL A 53 -12.50 -10.58 -18.94
C VAL A 53 -11.16 -10.57 -18.19
N MET A 54 -10.06 -10.15 -18.83
CA MET A 54 -8.77 -10.02 -18.16
C MET A 54 -8.78 -8.91 -17.11
N SER A 55 -9.46 -7.78 -17.38
CA SER A 55 -9.64 -6.72 -16.38
C SER A 55 -10.46 -7.20 -15.18
N ALA A 56 -11.54 -7.96 -15.43
CA ALA A 56 -12.33 -8.59 -14.36
C ALA A 56 -11.49 -9.60 -13.54
N ALA A 57 -10.62 -10.37 -14.19
CA ALA A 57 -9.73 -11.29 -13.49
C ALA A 57 -8.79 -10.54 -12.53
N PHE A 58 -8.04 -9.55 -13.02
CA PHE A 58 -6.97 -8.90 -12.25
C PHE A 58 -7.45 -7.80 -11.31
N PHE A 59 -8.53 -7.09 -11.64
CA PHE A 59 -9.03 -5.98 -10.82
C PHE A 59 -10.23 -6.34 -9.96
N VAL A 60 -10.94 -7.45 -10.23
CA VAL A 60 -12.10 -7.90 -9.44
C VAL A 60 -11.81 -9.21 -8.71
N ALA A 61 -11.62 -10.31 -9.45
CA ALA A 61 -11.50 -11.64 -8.86
C ALA A 61 -10.24 -11.78 -8.00
N LEU A 62 -9.10 -11.26 -8.47
CA LEU A 62 -7.84 -11.30 -7.72
C LEU A 62 -7.90 -10.50 -6.41
N PRO A 63 -8.27 -9.19 -6.38
CA PRO A 63 -8.42 -8.45 -5.12
C PRO A 63 -9.45 -9.08 -4.17
N ALA A 64 -10.56 -9.61 -4.70
CA ALA A 64 -11.54 -10.34 -3.88
C ALA A 64 -10.93 -11.60 -3.25
N ALA A 65 -10.15 -12.38 -4.02
CA ALA A 65 -9.43 -13.55 -3.52
C ALA A 65 -8.41 -13.18 -2.44
N ILE A 66 -7.64 -12.11 -2.64
CA ILE A 66 -6.69 -11.58 -1.64
C ILE A 66 -7.42 -11.16 -0.36
N ALA A 67 -8.54 -10.43 -0.49
CA ALA A 67 -9.34 -9.99 0.66
C ALA A 67 -9.90 -11.18 1.45
N MET A 68 -10.48 -12.18 0.77
CA MET A 68 -10.99 -13.41 1.40
C MET A 68 -9.90 -14.26 2.02
N ARG A 69 -8.71 -14.34 1.38
CA ARG A 69 -7.53 -15.02 1.94
C ARG A 69 -7.09 -14.35 3.24
N SER A 70 -7.17 -13.01 3.33
CA SER A 70 -6.77 -12.25 4.52
C SER A 70 -7.62 -12.53 5.77
N VAL A 71 -8.85 -13.05 5.62
CA VAL A 71 -9.76 -13.40 6.74
C VAL A 71 -9.99 -14.91 6.90
N LYS A 72 -9.25 -15.76 6.17
CA LYS A 72 -9.47 -17.23 6.13
C LYS A 72 -10.92 -17.60 5.78
N HIS A 73 -11.54 -16.87 4.85
CA HIS A 73 -12.93 -17.13 4.44
C HIS A 73 -13.02 -18.44 3.64
N ALA A 74 -14.11 -19.19 3.83
CA ALA A 74 -14.31 -20.49 3.18
C ALA A 74 -14.33 -20.39 1.64
N TRP A 75 -14.82 -19.27 1.09
CA TRP A 75 -14.95 -19.05 -0.35
C TRP A 75 -13.66 -18.58 -1.03
N ARG A 76 -12.52 -18.53 -0.32
CA ARG A 76 -11.24 -18.11 -0.93
C ARG A 76 -10.88 -18.93 -2.16
N SER A 77 -11.07 -20.25 -2.12
CA SER A 77 -10.75 -21.14 -3.24
C SER A 77 -11.67 -20.93 -4.44
N VAL A 78 -12.94 -20.59 -4.18
CA VAL A 78 -13.92 -20.26 -5.23
C VAL A 78 -13.48 -18.98 -5.95
N ALA A 79 -13.06 -17.96 -5.21
CA ALA A 79 -12.56 -16.71 -5.79
C ALA A 79 -11.27 -16.91 -6.61
N THR A 80 -10.34 -17.73 -6.12
CA THR A 80 -9.13 -18.10 -6.86
C THR A 80 -9.45 -18.93 -8.11
N CYS A 81 -10.42 -19.84 -8.05
CA CYS A 81 -10.89 -20.59 -9.22
C CYS A 81 -11.52 -19.66 -10.26
N ALA A 82 -12.39 -18.73 -9.82
CA ALA A 82 -12.98 -17.73 -10.69
C ALA A 82 -11.92 -16.87 -11.39
N PHE A 83 -10.86 -16.46 -10.68
CA PHE A 83 -9.71 -15.77 -11.28
C PHE A 83 -9.10 -16.57 -12.44
N TYR A 84 -8.81 -17.85 -12.25
CA TYR A 84 -8.22 -18.68 -13.31
C TYR A 84 -9.17 -18.96 -14.48
N VAL A 85 -10.46 -19.19 -14.20
CA VAL A 85 -11.48 -19.37 -15.25
C VAL A 85 -11.55 -18.12 -16.13
N LEU A 86 -11.56 -16.93 -15.54
CA LEU A 86 -11.51 -15.67 -16.29
C LEU A 86 -10.21 -15.55 -17.09
N CYS A 87 -9.04 -15.85 -16.51
CA CYS A 87 -7.78 -15.85 -17.26
C CYS A 87 -7.81 -16.80 -18.46
N ILE A 88 -8.37 -18.01 -18.32
CA ILE A 88 -8.48 -18.99 -19.42
C ILE A 88 -9.38 -18.44 -20.52
N ILE A 89 -10.54 -17.88 -20.18
CA ILE A 89 -11.48 -17.30 -21.17
C ILE A 89 -10.82 -16.11 -21.88
N GLY A 90 -10.17 -15.21 -21.14
CA GLY A 90 -9.48 -14.05 -21.70
C GLY A 90 -8.32 -14.44 -22.62
N CYS A 91 -7.48 -15.39 -22.21
CA CYS A 91 -6.39 -15.91 -23.05
C CYS A 91 -6.92 -16.64 -24.28
N SER A 92 -8.02 -17.39 -24.17
CA SER A 92 -8.63 -18.09 -25.30
C SER A 92 -9.19 -17.11 -26.34
N ALA A 93 -9.85 -16.03 -25.89
CA ALA A 93 -10.33 -14.98 -26.78
C ALA A 93 -9.18 -14.27 -27.52
N SER A 94 -8.09 -13.96 -26.82
CA SER A 94 -6.87 -13.39 -27.43
C SER A 94 -6.22 -14.35 -28.42
N ALA A 95 -6.07 -15.63 -28.07
CA ALA A 95 -5.48 -16.64 -28.93
C ALA A 95 -6.31 -16.89 -30.21
N LEU A 96 -7.63 -16.83 -30.10
CA LEU A 96 -8.51 -16.92 -31.26
C LEU A 96 -8.36 -15.68 -32.14
N TYR A 97 -8.35 -14.48 -31.54
CA TYR A 97 -8.16 -13.22 -32.26
C TYR A 97 -6.83 -13.18 -33.03
N THR A 98 -5.72 -13.55 -32.41
CA THR A 98 -4.40 -13.55 -33.07
C THR A 98 -4.27 -14.61 -34.16
N LYS A 99 -5.12 -15.65 -34.16
CA LYS A 99 -5.14 -16.67 -35.21
C LYS A 99 -5.91 -16.21 -36.46
N ILE A 100 -6.95 -15.40 -36.28
CA ILE A 100 -7.85 -14.98 -37.37
C ILE A 100 -7.55 -13.57 -37.89
N THR A 101 -6.82 -12.76 -37.14
CA THR A 101 -6.42 -11.40 -37.52
C THR A 101 -4.95 -11.39 -37.94
N PRO A 102 -4.57 -10.69 -39.03
CA PRO A 102 -3.17 -10.52 -39.41
C PRO A 102 -2.36 -9.90 -38.27
N ASN A 103 -1.09 -10.29 -38.16
CA ASN A 103 -0.22 -9.74 -37.11
C ASN A 103 0.12 -8.28 -37.43
N MET A 104 -0.45 -7.35 -36.67
CA MET A 104 -0.25 -5.90 -36.85
C MET A 104 0.86 -5.33 -35.96
N TYR A 105 1.45 -6.12 -35.07
CA TYR A 105 2.52 -5.68 -34.17
C TYR A 105 3.53 -6.81 -33.99
N GLU A 106 4.52 -6.84 -34.88
CA GLU A 106 5.62 -7.81 -34.82
C GLU A 106 6.42 -7.67 -33.52
N ASP A 107 6.83 -8.81 -32.95
CA ASP A 107 7.61 -8.89 -31.70
C ASP A 107 7.01 -8.16 -30.47
N GLN A 108 5.69 -7.99 -30.43
CA GLN A 108 5.02 -7.46 -29.24
C GLN A 108 5.37 -8.25 -27.97
N ARG A 109 5.62 -7.53 -26.88
CA ARG A 109 6.03 -8.10 -25.58
C ARG A 109 4.86 -8.36 -24.63
N HIS A 110 3.67 -7.84 -24.94
CA HIS A 110 2.47 -7.96 -24.12
C HIS A 110 2.12 -9.41 -23.80
N SER A 111 2.07 -10.32 -24.79
CA SER A 111 1.72 -11.72 -24.52
C SER A 111 2.78 -12.43 -23.67
N ARG A 112 4.08 -12.20 -23.96
CA ARG A 112 5.18 -12.80 -23.19
C ARG A 112 5.14 -12.33 -21.72
N HIS A 113 4.92 -11.03 -21.50
CA HIS A 113 4.77 -10.46 -20.15
C HIS A 113 3.51 -10.99 -19.45
N GLY A 114 2.40 -11.09 -20.16
CA GLY A 114 1.15 -11.64 -19.64
C GLY A 114 1.29 -13.08 -19.14
N TYR A 115 1.93 -13.95 -19.93
CA TYR A 115 2.22 -15.32 -19.50
C TYR A 115 3.13 -15.38 -18.28
N PHE A 116 4.12 -14.49 -18.17
CA PHE A 116 4.98 -14.40 -17.00
C PHE A 116 4.20 -14.02 -15.73
N ILE A 117 3.29 -13.04 -15.82
CA ILE A 117 2.44 -12.63 -14.68
C ILE A 117 1.50 -13.77 -14.27
N ILE A 118 0.88 -14.45 -15.23
CA ILE A 118 0.02 -15.61 -14.95
C ILE A 118 0.83 -16.75 -14.34
N LEU A 119 2.04 -17.02 -14.84
CA LEU A 119 2.95 -18.00 -14.27
C LEU A 119 3.29 -17.67 -12.82
N ALA A 120 3.59 -16.40 -12.50
CA ALA A 120 3.82 -15.98 -11.13
C ALA A 120 2.60 -16.24 -10.23
N ALA A 121 1.38 -15.98 -10.72
CA ALA A 121 0.15 -16.30 -9.99
C ALA A 121 -0.03 -17.81 -9.77
N VAL A 122 0.25 -18.63 -10.79
CA VAL A 122 0.22 -20.10 -10.72
C VAL A 122 1.24 -20.59 -9.69
N CYS A 123 2.47 -20.07 -9.70
CA CYS A 123 3.50 -20.41 -8.71
C CYS A 123 3.04 -20.12 -7.28
N LEU A 124 2.42 -18.96 -7.03
CA LEU A 124 1.84 -18.65 -5.72
C LEU A 124 0.73 -19.64 -5.34
N SER A 125 -0.11 -20.03 -6.30
CA SER A 125 -1.19 -20.99 -6.05
C SER A 125 -0.68 -22.42 -5.83
N ILE A 126 0.42 -22.80 -6.46
CA ILE A 126 1.10 -24.08 -6.20
C ILE A 126 1.66 -24.09 -4.78
N LEU A 127 2.32 -23.01 -4.35
CA LEU A 127 2.75 -22.85 -2.96
C LEU A 127 1.56 -22.95 -1.99
N ASP A 128 0.41 -22.41 -2.40
CA ASP A 128 -0.82 -22.52 -1.62
C ASP A 128 -1.28 -24.00 -1.48
N CYS A 129 -1.32 -24.72 -2.60
CA CYS A 129 -1.75 -26.10 -2.67
C CYS A 129 -0.82 -27.06 -1.93
N ILE A 130 0.50 -26.92 -2.09
CA ILE A 130 1.52 -27.81 -1.50
C ILE A 130 1.30 -27.99 -0.01
N ALA A 131 0.80 -26.97 0.65
CA ALA A 131 0.78 -27.01 2.07
C ALA A 131 -0.61 -27.01 2.68
N ILE A 132 -1.66 -26.83 1.86
CA ILE A 132 -2.93 -27.53 2.12
C ILE A 132 -2.66 -29.04 2.18
N VAL A 133 -1.89 -29.58 1.23
CA VAL A 133 -1.48 -31.01 1.24
C VAL A 133 -0.63 -31.33 2.47
N GLY A 134 0.33 -30.48 2.84
CA GLY A 134 1.09 -30.63 4.09
C GLY A 134 0.21 -30.73 5.34
N ARG A 135 -0.81 -29.86 5.46
CA ARG A 135 -1.80 -29.93 6.56
C ARG A 135 -2.64 -31.20 6.49
N MET A 136 -3.03 -31.63 5.29
CA MET A 136 -3.76 -32.86 5.07
C MET A 136 -2.97 -34.06 5.57
N VAL A 137 -1.67 -34.16 5.25
CA VAL A 137 -0.79 -35.24 5.71
C VAL A 137 -0.67 -35.25 7.24
N VAL A 138 -0.47 -34.09 7.88
CA VAL A 138 -0.41 -33.99 9.35
C VAL A 138 -1.74 -34.41 9.99
N TYR A 139 -2.86 -33.97 9.44
CA TYR A 139 -4.19 -34.32 9.92
C TYR A 139 -4.40 -35.84 9.92
N PHE A 140 -4.06 -36.52 8.81
CA PHE A 140 -4.16 -37.98 8.73
C PHE A 140 -3.14 -38.72 9.60
N ARG A 141 -1.91 -38.20 9.75
CA ARG A 141 -0.88 -38.80 10.63
C ARG A 141 -1.18 -38.63 12.12
N SER A 142 -1.89 -37.58 12.51
CA SER A 142 -2.21 -37.30 13.92
C SER A 142 -3.20 -38.30 14.55
N GLY A 143 -3.90 -39.11 13.73
CA GLY A 143 -4.75 -40.22 14.21
C GLY A 143 -5.90 -39.82 15.14
N ASP A 144 -6.20 -38.52 15.25
CA ASP A 144 -7.06 -37.97 16.29
C ASP A 144 -8.55 -38.21 15.96
N ARG A 145 -9.14 -39.27 16.54
CA ARG A 145 -10.53 -39.70 16.29
C ARG A 145 -11.58 -38.62 16.64
N ARG A 146 -11.24 -37.61 17.45
CA ARG A 146 -12.15 -36.47 17.73
C ARG A 146 -12.35 -35.55 16.54
N LYS A 147 -11.43 -35.55 15.57
CA LYS A 147 -11.47 -34.69 14.39
C LYS A 147 -12.12 -35.36 13.17
N SER A 148 -12.56 -36.62 13.28
CA SER A 148 -12.88 -37.54 12.17
C SER A 148 -14.15 -37.24 11.36
N GLY A 149 -14.63 -36.00 11.34
CA GLY A 149 -15.78 -35.58 10.53
C GLY A 149 -15.37 -34.66 9.38
N LEU A 150 -16.16 -34.66 8.29
CA LEU A 150 -15.97 -33.76 7.14
C LEU A 150 -15.85 -32.28 7.58
N LYS A 151 -16.59 -31.90 8.62
CA LYS A 151 -16.55 -30.56 9.23
C LYS A 151 -15.22 -30.28 9.97
N GLY A 152 -14.67 -31.29 10.65
CA GLY A 152 -13.37 -31.19 11.33
C GLY A 152 -12.22 -31.09 10.32
N PHE A 153 -12.25 -31.92 9.27
CA PHE A 153 -11.32 -31.83 8.13
C PHE A 153 -11.38 -30.46 7.44
N TRP A 154 -12.59 -29.98 7.14
CA TRP A 154 -12.79 -28.69 6.48
C TRP A 154 -12.27 -27.53 7.34
N ARG A 155 -12.50 -27.56 8.66
CA ARG A 155 -12.06 -26.53 9.60
C ARG A 155 -10.53 -26.51 9.78
N SER A 156 -9.91 -27.68 9.92
CA SER A 156 -8.47 -27.81 10.17
C SER A 156 -7.62 -27.67 8.89
N VAL A 157 -7.98 -28.38 7.81
CA VAL A 157 -7.14 -28.48 6.60
C VAL A 157 -7.40 -27.33 5.62
N ILE A 158 -8.67 -26.99 5.39
CA ILE A 158 -9.08 -25.98 4.40
C ILE A 158 -9.14 -24.58 5.01
N LEU A 159 -9.79 -24.41 6.16
CA LEU A 159 -9.90 -23.09 6.82
C LEU A 159 -8.70 -22.73 7.68
N ASP A 160 -7.83 -23.68 8.04
CA ASP A 160 -6.67 -23.44 8.90
C ASP A 160 -7.09 -22.77 10.23
N ARG A 161 -8.24 -23.19 10.78
CA ARG A 161 -8.71 -22.81 12.11
C ARG A 161 -8.41 -23.99 13.03
N GLU A 162 -7.33 -23.89 13.81
CA GLU A 162 -7.17 -24.79 14.95
C GLU A 162 -8.32 -24.52 15.93
N GLU A 163 -8.85 -25.58 16.55
CA GLU A 163 -9.62 -25.37 17.78
C GLU A 163 -8.61 -24.92 18.82
N ASP A 164 -8.75 -23.68 19.29
CA ASP A 164 -8.08 -23.22 20.50
C ASP A 164 -8.49 -24.16 21.64
N VAL A 165 -7.68 -25.19 21.89
CA VAL A 165 -7.71 -25.94 23.15
C VAL A 165 -6.98 -25.08 24.21
N VAL A 166 -7.48 -23.85 24.40
CA VAL A 166 -7.38 -23.05 25.65
C VAL A 166 -8.69 -22.26 25.82
N ALA A 167 -9.82 -22.84 25.39
CA ALA A 167 -11.15 -22.43 25.81
C ALA A 167 -11.85 -23.67 26.41
N GLY A 168 -11.32 -24.10 27.55
CA GLY A 168 -11.73 -25.32 28.22
C GLY A 168 -11.13 -25.46 29.61
N SER A 169 -11.17 -24.39 30.41
CA SER A 169 -11.49 -24.58 31.82
C SER A 169 -13.02 -24.54 31.90
N PRO A 170 -13.69 -25.52 32.52
CA PRO A 170 -15.13 -25.50 32.64
C PRO A 170 -15.56 -24.25 33.41
N ALA A 171 -16.78 -23.80 33.12
CA ALA A 171 -17.47 -22.75 33.83
C ALA A 171 -17.40 -22.99 35.35
N GLU A 172 -16.53 -22.25 36.04
CA GLU A 172 -16.48 -22.25 37.51
C GLU A 172 -15.77 -20.98 38.05
N TYR A 173 -16.12 -19.79 37.52
CA TYR A 173 -16.02 -18.53 38.28
C TYR A 173 -16.76 -17.36 37.60
N THR A 174 -18.02 -17.55 37.23
CA THR A 174 -18.93 -16.45 36.84
C THR A 174 -20.31 -16.68 37.46
N GLY A 175 -20.34 -16.83 38.77
CA GLY A 175 -21.54 -17.09 39.57
C GLY A 175 -21.56 -16.35 40.91
N LEU A 176 -20.85 -15.23 41.03
CA LEU A 176 -20.89 -14.36 42.22
C LEU A 176 -20.90 -12.88 41.81
N VAL A 177 -21.92 -12.50 41.04
CA VAL A 177 -22.60 -11.21 41.20
C VAL A 177 -24.07 -11.51 40.96
N ALA A 178 -24.72 -12.09 41.98
CA ALA A 178 -26.16 -11.97 42.09
C ALA A 178 -26.44 -10.47 42.29
N GLU A 179 -27.36 -9.94 41.48
CA GLU A 179 -27.95 -8.63 41.73
C GLU A 179 -28.46 -8.60 43.18
N PRO A 180 -28.06 -7.63 44.02
CA PRO A 180 -28.73 -7.46 45.29
C PRO A 180 -30.12 -6.92 44.99
N GLU A 181 -31.11 -7.76 45.31
CA GLU A 181 -32.52 -7.41 45.41
C GLU A 181 -32.69 -6.08 46.15
N GLU A 182 -33.55 -5.25 45.56
CA GLU A 182 -34.12 -4.04 46.12
C GLU A 182 -34.77 -4.35 47.48
N TYR A 183 -34.09 -3.96 48.57
CA TYR A 183 -34.66 -3.99 49.92
C TYR A 183 -35.00 -2.57 50.37
N ASP A 184 -36.29 -2.42 50.67
CA ASP A 184 -36.99 -1.25 51.18
C ASP A 184 -36.40 -0.81 52.52
N TYR A 185 -35.97 0.45 52.63
CA TYR A 185 -35.51 1.03 53.90
C TYR A 185 -36.67 1.74 54.61
N PRO A 186 -37.02 1.36 55.86
CA PRO A 186 -37.85 2.20 56.69
C PRO A 186 -37.00 3.33 57.28
N LYS A 187 -37.50 4.57 57.15
CA LYS A 187 -37.00 5.76 57.86
C LYS A 187 -37.00 5.52 59.38
N PRO A 188 -35.96 5.98 60.09
CA PRO A 188 -36.12 6.43 61.46
C PRO A 188 -35.89 7.93 61.59
N GLU A 189 -36.71 8.49 62.47
CA GLU A 189 -36.79 9.89 62.88
C GLU A 189 -35.60 10.32 63.75
N ALA A 190 -35.42 11.63 63.83
CA ALA A 190 -34.43 12.32 64.65
C ALA A 190 -34.58 12.03 66.16
N ILE A 191 -33.48 12.13 66.91
CA ILE A 191 -33.38 12.78 68.24
C ILE A 191 -31.89 12.88 68.64
N ASP A 192 -31.56 14.05 69.19
CA ASP A 192 -30.28 14.47 69.80
C ASP A 192 -29.83 13.59 70.99
N ASP A 193 -28.53 13.55 71.31
CA ASP A 193 -27.93 14.25 72.46
C ASP A 193 -26.46 13.82 72.73
N GLU A 194 -25.76 14.70 73.44
CA GLU A 194 -24.33 14.82 73.75
C GLU A 194 -23.59 13.61 74.39
N THR A 195 -22.26 13.52 74.16
CA THR A 195 -21.14 13.66 75.15
C THR A 195 -19.83 12.94 74.74
N GLU A 196 -18.72 13.69 74.81
CA GLU A 196 -17.28 13.33 74.82
C GLU A 196 -16.83 12.81 76.23
N PRO A 197 -15.55 12.44 76.55
CA PRO A 197 -14.31 12.21 75.77
C PRO A 197 -13.41 11.01 76.23
N LEU A 198 -12.17 10.95 75.68
CA LEU A 198 -10.87 10.46 76.22
C LEU A 198 -10.43 8.99 75.99
N HIS A 199 -9.37 8.81 75.16
CA HIS A 199 -8.01 8.53 75.66
C HIS A 199 -6.94 8.56 74.56
N ALA A 200 -5.76 9.04 74.94
CA ALA A 200 -4.64 9.44 74.10
C ALA A 200 -3.55 8.36 73.97
N ARG A 201 -2.84 8.31 72.83
CA ARG A 201 -1.36 8.17 72.85
C ARG A 201 -0.66 8.70 71.59
N ARG A 202 0.23 9.65 71.89
CA ARG A 202 1.15 10.47 71.10
C ARG A 202 2.30 9.68 70.45
N LYS A 203 2.70 10.02 69.21
CA LYS A 203 4.02 10.59 68.83
C LYS A 203 4.15 10.87 67.30
N GLN A 204 4.35 12.15 66.99
CA GLN A 204 4.82 12.78 65.74
C GLN A 204 6.37 13.00 65.84
N PRO A 205 7.15 13.32 64.76
CA PRO A 205 7.03 14.57 63.96
C PRO A 205 7.18 14.37 62.44
N LEU A 206 6.34 14.97 61.57
CA LEU A 206 6.28 16.37 61.11
C LEU A 206 7.36 16.72 60.07
N LEU A 207 6.98 16.67 58.78
CA LEU A 207 7.33 17.67 57.76
C LEU A 207 6.55 17.39 56.47
N GLN A 208 5.58 18.26 56.21
CA GLN A 208 4.90 18.42 54.92
C GLN A 208 5.33 19.79 54.38
N PRO A 209 5.44 19.95 53.05
CA PRO A 209 4.65 21.01 52.46
C PRO A 209 3.92 20.59 51.18
N LEU A 210 2.66 21.02 51.14
CA LEU A 210 1.85 21.45 49.99
C LEU A 210 1.65 20.50 48.80
N GLN A 211 0.46 19.90 48.80
CA GLN A 211 -0.23 19.38 47.62
C GLN A 211 -0.59 20.53 46.65
N THR A 212 -0.25 20.36 45.38
CA THR A 212 -1.05 20.91 44.28
C THR A 212 -1.95 19.81 43.74
N HIS A 213 -3.26 20.06 43.81
CA HIS A 213 -4.32 19.22 43.25
C HIS A 213 -4.09 18.97 41.76
N THR A 214 -3.72 17.75 41.37
CA THR A 214 -3.89 17.28 39.99
C THR A 214 -4.42 15.83 39.97
N SER A 215 -5.74 15.75 39.77
CA SER A 215 -6.50 14.71 39.10
C SER A 215 -6.11 13.24 39.32
N GLU A 216 -6.87 12.61 40.21
CA GLU A 216 -6.98 11.15 40.42
C GLU A 216 -7.39 10.37 39.16
N SER A 217 -7.81 11.05 38.08
CA SER A 217 -8.14 10.47 36.77
C SER A 217 -6.91 9.92 36.02
N SER A 218 -5.74 10.53 36.20
CA SER A 218 -4.52 10.10 35.50
C SER A 218 -3.95 8.78 36.02
N ARG A 219 -4.12 8.45 37.31
CA ARG A 219 -3.62 7.18 37.87
C ARG A 219 -4.44 5.96 37.44
N ARG A 220 -5.77 6.09 37.28
CA ARG A 220 -6.61 5.02 36.71
C ARG A 220 -6.26 4.72 35.24
N THR A 221 -5.78 5.73 34.50
CA THR A 221 -5.38 5.58 33.08
C THR A 221 -4.00 4.95 32.91
N ILE A 222 -3.21 4.81 33.98
CA ILE A 222 -1.91 4.11 33.95
C ILE A 222 -2.12 2.62 34.30
N HIS A 223 -3.04 2.31 35.22
CA HIS A 223 -3.31 0.93 35.63
C HIS A 223 -4.04 0.09 34.55
N TRP A 224 -4.97 0.69 33.79
CA TRP A 224 -5.61 -0.05 32.68
C TRP A 224 -4.66 -0.38 31.51
N ALA A 225 -3.53 0.34 31.41
CA ALA A 225 -2.55 0.14 30.35
C ALA A 225 -1.55 -0.97 30.69
N SER A 226 -1.38 -1.28 31.99
CA SER A 226 -0.57 -2.41 32.47
C SER A 226 -1.35 -3.72 32.57
N ASP A 227 -2.68 -3.68 32.68
CA ASP A 227 -3.51 -4.88 32.91
C ASP A 227 -4.00 -5.59 31.63
N ILE A 228 -3.51 -5.19 30.44
CA ILE A 228 -3.65 -6.02 29.25
C ILE A 228 -2.55 -7.08 29.32
N HIS A 229 -2.86 -8.20 29.98
CA HIS A 229 -2.11 -9.44 29.84
C HIS A 229 -1.77 -9.67 28.37
N SER A 230 -0.51 -10.04 28.16
CA SER A 230 0.12 -10.36 26.88
C SER A 230 -0.71 -11.34 26.06
N HIS A 231 -1.70 -10.84 25.32
CA HIS A 231 -2.30 -11.57 24.25
C HIS A 231 -1.28 -11.67 23.12
N GLU A 232 -0.88 -12.91 22.89
CA GLU A 232 -0.26 -13.47 21.70
C GLU A 232 -0.09 -12.51 20.52
N HIS A 233 1.15 -12.47 20.01
CA HIS A 233 1.54 -11.75 18.80
C HIS A 233 0.43 -11.66 17.74
N SER A 234 -0.19 -10.49 17.61
CA SER A 234 -1.04 -10.17 16.44
C SER A 234 -0.15 -9.96 15.22
N ARG A 235 0.38 -11.05 14.68
CA ARG A 235 1.29 -11.06 13.53
C ARG A 235 0.55 -10.50 12.31
N SER A 236 1.26 -9.68 11.52
CA SER A 236 0.78 -9.04 10.29
C SER A 236 -0.17 -9.94 9.50
N ALA A 237 -1.44 -9.52 9.36
CA ALA A 237 -2.50 -10.27 8.66
C ALA A 237 -2.19 -10.48 7.16
N ALA A 238 -1.12 -9.87 6.66
CA ALA A 238 -0.69 -9.84 5.28
C ALA A 238 0.27 -10.96 4.87
N SER A 239 1.13 -11.44 5.78
CA SER A 239 2.32 -12.22 5.39
C SER A 239 2.34 -13.63 5.96
N ASP A 240 1.58 -13.93 7.01
CA ASP A 240 1.80 -15.15 7.79
C ASP A 240 1.09 -16.42 7.30
N ARG A 241 0.50 -16.42 6.10
CA ARG A 241 -0.60 -17.36 5.81
C ARG A 241 -0.30 -18.44 4.76
N THR A 242 0.98 -18.71 4.54
CA THR A 242 1.47 -19.74 3.62
C THR A 242 2.81 -20.37 4.06
N PHE A 243 2.76 -21.26 5.08
CA PHE A 243 3.18 -22.68 4.97
C PHE A 243 4.50 -23.31 5.51
N ILE A 244 4.43 -24.67 5.63
CA ILE A 244 5.46 -25.74 5.64
C ILE A 244 6.19 -26.11 6.94
N ILE A 245 6.78 -25.19 7.71
CA ILE A 245 7.82 -25.63 8.68
C ILE A 245 7.25 -26.28 9.97
N ASN A 246 6.06 -25.90 10.43
CA ASN A 246 5.48 -26.53 11.63
C ASN A 246 4.89 -27.93 11.36
N ALA A 247 4.69 -28.32 10.10
CA ALA A 247 4.08 -29.60 9.74
C ALA A 247 5.09 -30.78 9.66
N LEU A 248 6.39 -30.47 9.52
CA LEU A 248 7.45 -31.47 9.31
C LEU A 248 8.42 -31.60 10.48
N SER A 249 8.29 -30.81 11.53
CA SER A 249 9.05 -31.02 12.76
C SER A 249 8.34 -32.08 13.60
N PRO A 250 8.96 -33.23 13.92
CA PRO A 250 8.38 -34.17 14.85
C PRO A 250 8.27 -33.45 16.19
N ARG A 251 7.05 -33.16 16.65
CA ARG A 251 6.81 -32.71 18.01
C ARG A 251 7.27 -33.84 18.92
N LYS A 252 8.48 -33.75 19.47
CA LYS A 252 8.94 -34.63 20.55
C LYS A 252 7.96 -34.45 21.70
N GLN A 253 7.06 -35.40 21.85
CA GLN A 253 6.36 -35.66 23.10
C GLN A 253 7.42 -36.08 24.11
N TYR A 254 7.80 -35.17 24.99
CA TYR A 254 8.33 -35.53 26.29
C TYR A 254 7.22 -35.21 27.28
N SER A 255 6.52 -36.26 27.70
CA SER A 255 5.87 -36.30 28.99
C SER A 255 6.96 -36.26 30.04
N ASP A 256 6.96 -35.27 30.91
CA ASP A 256 7.44 -35.44 32.27
C ASP A 256 6.76 -34.38 33.14
N ASP A 257 5.87 -34.86 34.00
CA ASP A 257 5.44 -34.17 35.21
C ASP A 257 6.68 -33.84 36.04
N THR A 258 6.98 -32.58 36.27
CA THR A 258 7.66 -32.12 37.49
C THR A 258 7.45 -30.62 37.68
N LEU A 259 6.76 -30.29 38.78
CA LEU A 259 6.70 -28.98 39.38
C LEU A 259 8.10 -28.55 39.81
N TYR A 260 8.65 -27.48 39.24
CA TYR A 260 9.62 -26.61 39.91
C TYR A 260 9.52 -25.20 39.33
N GLU A 261 9.35 -24.22 40.23
CA GLU A 261 9.53 -22.80 39.94
C GLU A 261 10.92 -22.54 39.36
N SER A 262 10.99 -21.79 38.27
CA SER A 262 12.18 -21.02 37.94
C SER A 262 11.78 -19.73 37.23
N ASP A 263 12.17 -18.59 37.80
CA ASP A 263 12.32 -17.33 37.08
C ASP A 263 13.15 -17.57 35.82
N GLY A 264 12.48 -17.55 34.66
CA GLY A 264 13.04 -17.93 33.39
C GLY A 264 12.55 -17.01 32.30
N PHE A 265 13.43 -16.10 31.90
CA PHE A 265 13.32 -15.27 30.70
C PHE A 265 12.75 -16.12 29.54
N SER A 266 11.51 -15.86 29.16
CA SER A 266 10.84 -16.60 28.08
C SER A 266 11.55 -16.28 26.76
N SER A 267 12.49 -17.15 26.39
CA SER A 267 13.14 -17.09 25.09
C SER A 267 12.08 -17.36 24.01
N VAL A 268 11.58 -16.28 23.41
CA VAL A 268 10.70 -16.35 22.25
C VAL A 268 11.41 -17.18 21.17
N PRO A 269 10.83 -18.30 20.69
CA PRO A 269 11.47 -19.10 19.66
C PRO A 269 11.66 -18.23 18.42
N GLN A 270 12.92 -17.96 18.06
CA GLN A 270 13.25 -17.15 16.90
C GLN A 270 12.77 -17.90 15.66
N THR A 271 11.69 -17.42 15.04
CA THR A 271 11.30 -17.88 13.70
C THR A 271 12.49 -17.68 12.77
N PRO A 272 12.95 -18.69 12.04
CA PRO A 272 14.14 -18.59 11.21
C PRO A 272 13.97 -17.45 10.19
N LEU A 273 15.02 -16.66 9.96
CA LEU A 273 15.02 -15.50 9.06
C LEU A 273 14.44 -15.82 7.67
N LEU A 274 14.70 -17.04 7.18
CA LEU A 274 14.15 -17.58 5.93
C LEU A 274 12.60 -17.59 5.92
N HIS A 275 11.96 -17.92 7.04
CA HIS A 275 10.50 -17.93 7.17
C HIS A 275 9.91 -16.53 6.98
N ARG A 276 10.50 -15.52 7.62
CA ARG A 276 10.07 -14.12 7.47
C ARG A 276 10.24 -13.63 6.05
N ILE A 277 11.39 -13.92 5.43
CA ILE A 277 11.66 -13.51 4.04
C ILE A 277 10.61 -14.10 3.09
N ARG A 278 10.32 -15.39 3.21
CA ARG A 278 9.33 -16.04 2.36
C ARG A 278 7.91 -15.50 2.56
N CYS A 279 7.50 -15.27 3.81
CA CYS A 279 6.19 -14.67 4.15
C CYS A 279 6.04 -13.26 3.53
N VAL A 280 7.08 -12.44 3.65
CA VAL A 280 7.11 -11.09 3.06
C VAL A 280 7.12 -11.18 1.54
N ALA A 281 7.94 -12.05 0.95
CA ALA A 281 8.00 -12.25 -0.49
C ALA A 281 6.64 -12.71 -1.06
N PHE A 282 5.98 -13.69 -0.44
CA PHE A 282 4.66 -14.16 -0.86
C PHE A 282 3.63 -13.03 -0.88
N GLY A 283 3.48 -12.31 0.24
CA GLY A 283 2.52 -11.20 0.32
C GLY A 283 2.86 -10.03 -0.60
N THR A 284 4.15 -9.83 -0.91
CA THR A 284 4.60 -8.78 -1.84
C THR A 284 4.29 -9.15 -3.28
N ILE A 285 4.60 -10.38 -3.71
CA ILE A 285 4.32 -10.87 -5.07
C ILE A 285 2.80 -10.91 -5.29
N GLU A 286 2.03 -11.40 -4.33
CA GLU A 286 0.56 -11.49 -4.42
C GLU A 286 -0.09 -10.12 -4.67
N ARG A 287 0.34 -9.08 -3.95
CA ARG A 287 -0.12 -7.71 -4.17
C ARG A 287 0.44 -7.10 -5.45
N GLY A 288 1.69 -7.46 -5.76
CA GLY A 288 2.36 -7.08 -6.99
C GLY A 288 1.62 -7.54 -8.25
N LEU A 289 0.86 -8.64 -8.19
CA LEU A 289 0.03 -9.10 -9.30
C LEU A 289 -1.05 -8.09 -9.71
N VAL A 290 -1.59 -7.29 -8.78
CA VAL A 290 -2.57 -6.24 -9.11
C VAL A 290 -1.89 -5.13 -9.92
N VAL A 291 -0.67 -4.74 -9.55
CA VAL A 291 0.16 -3.80 -10.33
C VAL A 291 0.56 -4.42 -11.67
N GLY A 292 0.88 -5.72 -11.69
CA GLY A 292 1.12 -6.47 -12.92
C GLY A 292 -0.07 -6.44 -13.88
N GLY A 293 -1.29 -6.57 -13.35
CA GLY A 293 -2.52 -6.40 -14.14
C GLY A 293 -2.64 -5.01 -14.76
N PHE A 294 -2.25 -3.96 -14.04
CA PHE A 294 -2.19 -2.59 -14.59
C PHE A 294 -1.13 -2.44 -15.69
N VAL A 295 0.07 -3.00 -15.51
CA VAL A 295 1.09 -3.03 -16.57
C VAL A 295 0.60 -3.79 -17.81
N GLN A 296 -0.15 -4.88 -17.61
CA GLN A 296 -0.72 -5.64 -18.71
C GLN A 296 -1.84 -4.85 -19.42
N LEU A 297 -2.67 -4.11 -18.69
CA LEU A 297 -3.69 -3.24 -19.27
C LEU A 297 -3.05 -2.14 -20.12
N LEU A 298 -2.05 -1.43 -19.58
CA LEU A 298 -1.35 -0.38 -20.32
C LEU A 298 -0.65 -0.92 -21.58
N SER A 299 0.11 -2.01 -21.45
CA SER A 299 0.77 -2.62 -22.61
C SER A 299 -0.23 -3.17 -23.62
N GLY A 300 -1.40 -3.65 -23.17
CA GLY A 300 -2.48 -4.10 -24.05
C GLY A 300 -3.07 -2.96 -24.88
N ILE A 301 -3.30 -1.79 -24.24
CA ILE A 301 -3.74 -0.58 -24.93
C ILE A 301 -2.71 -0.18 -25.99
N VAL A 302 -1.41 -0.15 -25.64
CA VAL A 302 -0.32 0.19 -26.58
C VAL A 302 -0.28 -0.76 -27.77
N VAL A 303 -0.37 -2.08 -27.53
CA VAL A 303 -0.35 -3.06 -28.62
C VAL A 303 -1.58 -2.95 -29.51
N TYR A 304 -2.76 -2.72 -28.91
CA TYR A 304 -4.02 -2.60 -29.65
C TYR A 304 -4.08 -1.32 -30.50
N THR A 305 -3.70 -0.17 -29.94
CA THR A 305 -3.67 1.10 -30.68
C THR A 305 -2.50 1.19 -31.65
N GLY A 306 -1.45 0.38 -31.45
CA GLY A 306 -0.24 0.37 -32.25
C GLY A 306 0.75 1.48 -31.92
N GLY A 307 0.62 2.09 -30.74
CA GLY A 307 1.57 3.09 -30.26
C GLY A 307 2.93 2.48 -29.86
N CYS A 308 3.85 3.38 -29.54
CA CYS A 308 5.15 3.16 -28.94
C CYS A 308 6.05 2.28 -29.82
N ARG A 309 6.07 2.56 -31.12
CA ARG A 309 6.89 1.84 -32.11
C ARG A 309 8.14 2.64 -32.47
N GLU A 310 9.18 1.90 -32.87
CA GLU A 310 10.43 2.48 -33.41
C GLU A 310 11.00 3.60 -32.53
N ASN A 311 11.16 4.81 -33.09
CA ASN A 311 11.76 5.95 -32.41
C ASN A 311 10.93 6.49 -31.23
N TYR A 312 9.64 6.11 -31.13
CA TYR A 312 8.77 6.53 -30.04
C TYR A 312 8.90 5.68 -28.77
N ILE A 313 9.59 4.53 -28.82
CA ILE A 313 9.66 3.57 -27.70
C ILE A 313 10.15 4.25 -26.41
N ASN A 314 11.27 4.96 -26.45
CA ASN A 314 11.88 5.54 -25.25
C ASN A 314 11.01 6.67 -24.65
N GLY A 315 10.47 7.54 -25.51
CA GLY A 315 9.60 8.65 -25.08
C GLY A 315 8.29 8.14 -24.49
N CYS A 316 7.65 7.17 -25.14
CA CYS A 316 6.44 6.53 -24.64
C CYS A 316 6.69 5.79 -23.32
N LEU A 317 7.74 4.97 -23.24
CA LEU A 317 8.06 4.19 -22.04
C LEU A 317 8.33 5.10 -20.84
N ALA A 318 8.99 6.25 -21.05
CA ALA A 318 9.17 7.25 -20.00
C ALA A 318 7.83 7.75 -19.44
N HIS A 319 6.88 8.10 -20.30
CA HIS A 319 5.55 8.59 -19.89
C HIS A 319 4.71 7.50 -19.22
N LEU A 320 4.67 6.30 -19.80
CA LEU A 320 3.89 5.19 -19.27
C LEU A 320 4.40 4.69 -17.91
N ILE A 321 5.73 4.58 -17.75
CA ILE A 321 6.32 4.13 -16.47
C ILE A 321 6.21 5.25 -15.43
N LYS A 322 6.65 6.47 -15.73
CA LYS A 322 6.62 7.60 -14.76
C LYS A 322 5.19 7.93 -14.34
N GLY A 323 4.29 8.10 -15.30
CA GLY A 323 2.88 8.36 -15.05
C GLY A 323 2.20 7.18 -14.35
N GLY A 324 2.53 5.94 -14.74
CA GLY A 324 2.03 4.73 -14.09
C GLY A 324 2.45 4.58 -12.62
N ILE A 325 3.68 4.99 -12.28
CA ILE A 325 4.15 5.04 -10.88
C ILE A 325 3.32 6.03 -10.08
N PHE A 326 3.13 7.26 -10.56
CA PHE A 326 2.33 8.27 -9.86
C PHE A 326 0.86 7.86 -9.74
N TRP A 327 0.29 7.26 -10.79
CA TRP A 327 -1.07 6.69 -10.77
C TRP A 327 -1.22 5.63 -9.67
N CYS A 328 -0.36 4.61 -9.68
CA CYS A 328 -0.40 3.53 -8.69
C CYS A 328 -0.12 4.06 -7.27
N TYR A 329 0.82 4.99 -7.13
CA TYR A 329 1.16 5.59 -5.84
C TYR A 329 0.00 6.40 -5.28
N GLY A 330 -0.72 7.17 -6.11
CA GLY A 330 -1.93 7.87 -5.70
C GLY A 330 -3.04 6.92 -5.22
N LEU A 331 -3.29 5.82 -5.94
CA LEU A 331 -4.27 4.80 -5.52
C LEU A 331 -3.88 4.09 -4.22
N ILE A 332 -2.60 3.73 -4.06
CA ILE A 332 -2.10 3.11 -2.81
C ILE A 332 -2.21 4.10 -1.65
N THR A 333 -1.93 5.38 -1.89
CA THR A 333 -2.06 6.46 -0.91
C THR A 333 -3.52 6.64 -0.48
N PHE A 334 -4.46 6.61 -1.42
CA PHE A 334 -5.89 6.61 -1.09
C PHE A 334 -6.30 5.36 -0.31
N ALA A 335 -5.80 4.18 -0.68
CA ALA A 335 -6.04 2.95 0.08
C ALA A 335 -5.48 3.03 1.52
N ARG A 336 -4.33 3.69 1.74
CA ARG A 336 -3.78 3.98 3.07
C ARG A 336 -4.71 4.90 3.86
N PHE A 337 -5.20 5.98 3.24
CA PHE A 337 -6.20 6.87 3.85
C PHE A 337 -7.43 6.10 4.34
N LEU A 338 -7.93 5.13 3.57
CA LEU A 338 -9.08 4.30 3.95
C LEU A 338 -8.80 3.34 5.12
N GLY A 339 -7.52 3.06 5.44
CA GLY A 339 -7.10 2.17 6.53
C GLY A 339 -6.28 0.96 6.10
N SER A 340 -5.91 0.85 4.82
CA SER A 340 -4.98 -0.21 4.39
C SER A 340 -3.62 -0.02 5.07
N PHE A 341 -3.00 -1.12 5.48
CA PHE A 341 -1.72 -1.12 6.19
C PHE A 341 -1.74 -0.45 7.58
N ALA A 342 -2.91 -0.28 8.20
CA ALA A 342 -3.04 0.19 9.58
C ALA A 342 -2.27 -0.69 10.58
N ASP A 343 -2.17 -1.99 10.30
CA ASP A 343 -1.40 -2.95 11.10
C ASP A 343 0.11 -2.59 11.19
N LEU A 344 0.64 -1.84 10.21
CA LEU A 344 2.03 -1.36 10.14
C LEU A 344 2.18 0.11 10.60
N GLY A 345 1.08 0.78 10.96
CA GLY A 345 1.07 2.23 11.24
C GLY A 345 1.11 3.12 9.98
N TRP A 346 0.92 2.57 8.78
CA TRP A 346 1.03 3.32 7.52
C TRP A 346 -0.26 4.09 7.15
N ALA A 347 -1.35 3.85 7.87
CA ALA A 347 -2.65 4.50 7.66
C ALA A 347 -2.81 5.75 8.55
N TRP A 348 -1.71 6.48 8.76
CA TRP A 348 -1.65 7.67 9.63
C TRP A 348 -2.12 7.38 11.06
N ASN A 349 -1.85 6.17 11.56
CA ASN A 349 -2.28 5.66 12.86
C ASN A 349 -1.07 5.22 13.70
N ARG A 350 -1.25 5.11 15.02
CA ARG A 350 -0.21 4.52 15.87
C ARG A 350 -0.07 3.04 15.53
N SER A 351 1.16 2.59 15.27
CA SER A 351 1.42 1.18 15.01
C SER A 351 1.05 0.33 16.26
N PRO A 352 0.23 -0.73 16.11
CA PRO A 352 -0.12 -1.63 17.20
C PRO A 352 1.09 -2.35 17.81
N GLN A 353 2.15 -2.54 17.01
CA GLN A 353 3.41 -3.13 17.45
C GLN A 353 4.56 -2.16 17.18
N GLY A 354 5.42 -1.94 18.17
CA GLY A 354 6.62 -1.13 18.00
C GLY A 354 7.63 -1.83 17.07
N GLY A 355 8.27 -1.08 16.17
CA GLY A 355 9.45 -1.56 15.44
C GLY A 355 9.32 -1.74 13.92
N TYR A 356 8.18 -1.45 13.30
CA TYR A 356 8.07 -1.47 11.84
C TYR A 356 8.77 -0.28 11.17
N VAL A 357 9.12 -0.48 9.89
CA VAL A 357 9.66 0.57 9.02
C VAL A 357 8.53 1.54 8.68
N SER A 358 8.79 2.84 8.77
CA SER A 358 7.81 3.88 8.44
C SER A 358 7.48 3.86 6.94
N ALA A 359 6.26 4.25 6.58
CA ALA A 359 5.86 4.34 5.18
C ALA A 359 6.75 5.34 4.42
N GLU A 360 7.08 6.47 5.04
CA GLU A 360 7.90 7.51 4.42
C GLU A 360 9.36 7.07 4.20
N PHE A 361 9.88 6.13 4.99
CA PHE A 361 11.16 5.48 4.70
C PHE A 361 11.08 4.64 3.42
N VAL A 362 10.00 3.88 3.24
CA VAL A 362 9.78 3.07 2.03
C VAL A 362 9.60 3.99 0.81
N GLU A 363 8.85 5.08 0.94
CA GLU A 363 8.71 6.08 -0.12
C GLU A 363 10.05 6.70 -0.50
N SER A 364 10.86 7.09 0.49
CA SER A 364 12.21 7.63 0.27
C SER A 364 13.15 6.61 -0.38
N PHE A 365 13.04 5.33 -0.02
CA PHE A 365 13.80 4.24 -0.63
C PHE A 365 13.41 3.99 -2.10
N VAL A 366 12.12 4.08 -2.44
CA VAL A 366 11.63 3.99 -3.81
C VAL A 366 12.16 5.18 -4.63
N ILE A 367 12.08 6.40 -4.09
CA ILE A 367 12.61 7.62 -4.73
C ILE A 367 14.11 7.50 -4.98
N PHE A 368 14.88 7.05 -3.98
CA PHE A 368 16.32 6.83 -4.08
C PHE A 368 16.67 5.84 -5.19
N THR A 369 16.04 4.65 -5.16
CA THR A 369 16.31 3.57 -6.11
C THR A 369 15.94 4.00 -7.52
N TYR A 370 14.77 4.62 -7.68
CA TYR A 370 14.30 5.15 -8.95
C TYR A 370 15.25 6.23 -9.50
N GLY A 371 15.69 7.18 -8.66
CA GLY A 371 16.62 8.24 -9.03
C GLY A 371 17.96 7.70 -9.54
N ILE A 372 18.55 6.73 -8.83
CA ILE A 372 19.78 6.06 -9.27
C ILE A 372 19.58 5.41 -10.64
N THR A 373 18.55 4.58 -10.79
CA THR A 373 18.33 3.88 -12.07
C THR A 373 18.06 4.86 -13.20
N ASN A 374 17.22 5.87 -12.97
CA ASN A 374 16.78 6.80 -14.00
C ASN A 374 17.89 7.76 -14.46
N THR A 375 18.89 8.02 -13.61
CA THR A 375 20.08 8.80 -13.99
C THR A 375 20.79 8.17 -15.20
N TRP A 376 20.82 6.84 -15.26
CA TRP A 376 21.47 6.10 -16.35
C TRP A 376 20.53 5.74 -17.49
N MET A 377 19.23 5.58 -17.22
CA MET A 377 18.23 5.22 -18.24
C MET A 377 17.99 6.30 -19.29
N GLU A 378 18.20 7.59 -18.97
CA GLU A 378 18.03 8.69 -19.94
C GLU A 378 19.02 8.60 -21.13
N ARG A 379 20.14 7.88 -20.94
CA ARG A 379 21.15 7.63 -21.98
C ARG A 379 20.94 6.32 -22.74
N PHE A 380 19.84 5.60 -22.51
CA PHE A 380 19.56 4.37 -23.27
C PHE A 380 19.37 4.67 -24.76
N GLY A 381 20.27 4.12 -25.58
CA GLY A 381 20.31 4.34 -27.02
C GLY A 381 21.35 5.36 -27.50
N ALA A 382 22.06 6.05 -26.59
CA ALA A 382 23.19 6.91 -26.95
C ALA A 382 24.51 6.12 -26.96
N ASN A 383 25.38 6.40 -27.94
CA ASN A 383 26.69 5.78 -28.03
C ASN A 383 27.68 6.45 -27.06
N ALA A 384 28.73 5.72 -26.69
CA ALA A 384 29.80 6.26 -25.87
C ALA A 384 30.49 7.43 -26.61
N GLY A 385 30.43 8.63 -26.03
CA GLY A 385 31.00 9.85 -26.61
C GLY A 385 29.98 10.81 -27.24
N ASP A 386 28.70 10.43 -27.36
CA ASP A 386 27.67 11.35 -27.89
C ASP A 386 27.49 12.56 -26.95
N PRO A 387 27.38 13.79 -27.48
CA PRO A 387 27.18 14.99 -26.67
C PRO A 387 25.86 14.91 -25.88
N PHE A 388 25.85 15.50 -24.68
CA PHE A 388 24.61 15.62 -23.90
C PHE A 388 23.73 16.68 -24.51
N THR A 389 22.48 16.34 -24.75
CA THR A 389 21.49 17.34 -25.15
C THR A 389 20.96 18.09 -23.93
N THR A 390 20.40 19.28 -24.15
CA THR A 390 19.82 20.09 -23.06
C THR A 390 18.66 19.39 -22.37
N LYS A 391 17.79 18.71 -23.12
CA LYS A 391 16.68 17.90 -22.60
C LYS A 391 17.20 16.75 -21.73
N GLN A 392 18.23 16.03 -22.19
CA GLN A 392 18.86 14.96 -21.41
C GLN A 392 19.45 15.50 -20.10
N LEU A 393 20.16 16.63 -20.15
CA LEU A 393 20.74 17.23 -18.95
C LEU A 393 19.66 17.66 -17.94
N GLN A 394 18.56 18.25 -18.41
CA GLN A 394 17.39 18.58 -17.59
C GLN A 394 16.82 17.33 -16.92
N HIS A 395 16.55 16.25 -17.66
CA HIS A 395 16.01 15.01 -17.09
C HIS A 395 16.97 14.31 -16.12
N ILE A 396 18.27 14.26 -16.45
CA ILE A 396 19.31 13.69 -15.58
C ILE A 396 19.40 14.50 -14.28
N SER A 397 19.33 15.83 -14.33
CA SER A 397 19.37 16.67 -13.14
C SER A 397 18.22 16.37 -12.16
N ILE A 398 17.01 16.11 -12.68
CA ILE A 398 15.86 15.68 -11.88
C ILE A 398 16.12 14.29 -11.28
N ALA A 399 16.69 13.35 -12.04
CA ALA A 399 17.02 12.03 -11.51
C ALA A 399 18.06 12.07 -10.37
N VAL A 400 19.07 12.94 -10.49
CA VAL A 400 20.07 13.18 -9.44
C VAL A 400 19.42 13.78 -8.19
N MET A 401 18.44 14.68 -8.34
CA MET A 401 17.66 15.17 -7.21
C MET A 401 16.93 14.02 -6.49
N PHE A 402 16.27 13.11 -7.21
CA PHE A 402 15.61 11.94 -6.60
C PHE A 402 16.60 11.08 -5.82
N TRP A 403 17.80 10.87 -6.38
CA TRP A 403 18.85 10.10 -5.73
C TRP A 403 19.21 10.70 -4.36
N PHE A 404 19.65 11.96 -4.30
CA PHE A 404 20.11 12.55 -3.04
C PHE A 404 18.98 12.87 -2.06
N ALA A 405 17.84 13.36 -2.54
CA ALA A 405 16.70 13.64 -1.67
C ALA A 405 16.11 12.35 -1.06
N GLY A 406 16.06 11.25 -1.82
CA GLY A 406 15.67 9.94 -1.30
C GLY A 406 16.65 9.43 -0.24
N LEU A 407 17.96 9.60 -0.45
CA LEU A 407 18.98 9.23 0.52
C LEU A 407 18.84 10.00 1.85
N ILE A 408 18.63 11.31 1.77
CA ILE A 408 18.40 12.16 2.95
C ILE A 408 17.11 11.75 3.67
N GLY A 409 16.03 11.50 2.92
CA GLY A 409 14.76 11.04 3.48
C GLY A 409 14.90 9.72 4.25
N MET A 410 15.63 8.74 3.70
CA MET A 410 15.95 7.51 4.42
C MET A 410 16.81 7.77 5.67
N GLY A 411 17.76 8.71 5.59
CA GLY A 411 18.62 9.11 6.69
C GLY A 411 17.84 9.62 7.90
N ILE A 412 16.87 10.51 7.69
CA ILE A 412 16.04 11.12 8.77
C ILE A 412 15.14 10.08 9.45
N GLU A 413 14.63 9.12 8.67
CA GLU A 413 13.79 8.04 9.17
C GLU A 413 14.58 6.91 9.86
N SER A 414 15.90 6.87 9.68
CA SER A 414 16.76 5.85 10.27
C SER A 414 16.98 6.09 11.76
N LYS A 415 16.58 5.11 12.58
CA LYS A 415 16.82 5.11 14.04
C LYS A 415 18.30 5.21 14.40
N ARG A 416 19.19 4.64 13.57
CA ARG A 416 20.65 4.69 13.80
C ARG A 416 21.18 6.10 13.63
N VAL A 417 20.81 6.75 12.52
CA VAL A 417 21.20 8.13 12.23
C VAL A 417 20.63 9.07 13.29
N ARG A 418 19.35 8.89 13.67
CA ARG A 418 18.74 9.66 14.77
C ARG A 418 19.50 9.50 16.08
N LYS A 419 19.93 8.28 16.44
CA LYS A 419 20.75 8.03 17.63
C LYS A 419 22.12 8.71 17.54
N TRP A 420 22.76 8.69 16.37
CA TRP A 420 24.02 9.40 16.14
C TRP A 420 23.85 10.92 16.31
N LEU A 421 22.79 11.50 15.74
CA LEU A 421 22.50 12.92 15.87
C LEU A 421 22.12 13.31 17.31
N ALA A 422 21.32 12.49 18.00
CA ALA A 422 20.97 12.71 19.39
C ALA A 422 22.19 12.66 20.32
N ALA A 423 23.18 11.79 20.02
CA ALA A 423 24.42 11.73 20.77
C ALA A 423 25.24 13.03 20.69
N LEU A 424 25.18 13.75 19.56
CA LEU A 424 25.82 15.07 19.42
C LEU A 424 25.18 16.10 20.37
N SER A 425 23.85 16.10 20.48
CA SER A 425 23.13 17.01 21.38
C SER A 425 23.36 16.69 22.86
N LEU A 426 23.45 15.42 23.22
CA LEU A 426 23.70 14.97 24.59
C LEU A 426 25.13 15.26 25.05
N GLN A 427 26.11 15.29 24.14
CA GLN A 427 27.49 15.67 24.48
C GLN A 427 27.61 17.14 24.91
N SER A 428 26.76 18.02 24.38
CA SER A 428 26.69 19.43 24.79
C SER A 428 25.92 19.66 26.09
N ALA A 429 25.09 18.71 26.53
CA ALA A 429 24.27 18.78 27.74
C ALA A 429 24.97 18.10 28.92
N SER A 430 26.14 18.59 29.32
CA SER A 430 27.05 17.89 30.25
C SER A 430 26.58 17.75 31.70
N ASN A 431 25.36 18.15 32.11
CA ASN A 431 24.93 18.05 33.53
C ASN A 431 23.44 17.76 33.76
N SER A 432 22.68 17.31 32.77
CA SER A 432 21.23 17.06 32.94
C SER A 432 20.89 15.65 32.46
N ALA A 433 21.30 14.65 33.24
CA ALA A 433 20.91 13.25 33.05
C ALA A 433 19.51 12.97 33.61
N GLU A 434 18.56 13.89 33.44
CA GLU A 434 17.15 13.52 33.44
C GLU A 434 16.87 12.90 32.08
N ALA A 435 16.28 11.71 32.08
CA ALA A 435 15.90 11.00 30.87
C ALA A 435 14.89 11.85 30.08
N SER A 436 15.42 12.73 29.23
CA SER A 436 14.64 13.61 28.36
C SER A 436 13.67 12.75 27.57
N ALA A 437 12.38 12.88 27.87
CA ALA A 437 11.35 12.13 27.18
C ALA A 437 11.43 12.42 25.68
N GLU A 438 11.27 11.39 24.85
CA GLU A 438 11.24 11.57 23.40
C GLU A 438 10.12 12.57 23.04
N PRO A 439 10.39 13.52 22.14
CA PRO A 439 9.38 14.49 21.75
C PRO A 439 8.19 13.73 21.11
N PRO A 440 6.95 14.19 21.35
CA PRO A 440 5.73 13.52 20.86
C PRO A 440 5.66 13.45 19.33
N SER A 441 6.46 14.26 18.61
CA SER A 441 6.62 14.19 17.16
C SER A 441 7.30 12.88 16.69
N TYR A 442 7.95 12.11 17.57
CA TYR A 442 8.59 10.85 17.22
C TYR A 442 7.62 9.67 17.14
N ILE A 443 6.35 9.87 17.53
CA ILE A 443 5.29 8.87 17.46
C ILE A 443 4.94 8.53 15.99
N ALA A 444 5.09 9.49 15.08
CA ALA A 444 4.82 9.34 13.66
C ALA A 444 5.99 9.87 12.82
N SER A 445 6.00 9.50 11.53
CA SER A 445 6.97 9.99 10.57
C SER A 445 6.38 11.19 9.81
N PHE A 446 7.17 12.26 9.71
CA PHE A 446 6.81 13.52 9.04
C PHE A 446 7.91 13.93 8.05
N ASN A 447 8.35 12.99 7.24
CA ASN A 447 9.44 13.23 6.29
C ASN A 447 8.91 14.00 5.06
N PRO A 448 9.36 15.25 4.81
CA PRO A 448 8.84 16.07 3.72
C PRO A 448 9.51 15.79 2.37
N PHE A 449 10.62 15.05 2.33
CA PHE A 449 11.41 14.85 1.11
C PHE A 449 10.63 14.18 -0.03
N PRO A 450 9.78 13.15 0.21
CA PRO A 450 8.94 12.59 -0.84
C PRO A 450 8.01 13.62 -1.49
N ALA A 451 7.33 14.45 -0.68
CA ALA A 451 6.45 15.50 -1.18
C ALA A 451 7.25 16.57 -1.95
N LEU A 452 8.41 16.98 -1.44
CA LEU A 452 9.27 17.98 -2.07
C LEU A 452 9.76 17.50 -3.45
N VAL A 453 10.26 16.27 -3.55
CA VAL A 453 10.78 15.71 -4.81
C VAL A 453 9.69 15.70 -5.89
N ILE A 454 8.48 15.23 -5.53
CA ILE A 454 7.36 15.17 -6.48
C ILE A 454 6.88 16.57 -6.86
N GLY A 455 6.78 17.50 -5.90
CA GLY A 455 6.37 18.88 -6.14
C GLY A 455 7.35 19.65 -7.03
N VAL A 456 8.65 19.58 -6.74
CA VAL A 456 9.69 20.21 -7.57
C VAL A 456 9.71 19.62 -8.98
N THR A 457 9.50 18.31 -9.11
CA THR A 457 9.36 17.67 -10.43
C THR A 457 8.16 18.24 -11.19
N GLY A 458 7.01 18.35 -10.54
CA GLY A 458 5.82 18.96 -11.15
C GLY A 458 6.06 20.40 -11.60
N ALA A 459 6.70 21.20 -10.76
CA ALA A 459 7.04 22.59 -11.07
C ALA A 459 8.02 22.69 -12.26
N ALA A 460 9.11 21.93 -12.23
CA ALA A 460 10.11 21.92 -13.31
C ALA A 460 9.51 21.49 -14.65
N MET A 461 8.66 20.46 -14.62
CA MET A 461 8.04 19.91 -15.82
C MET A 461 6.90 20.77 -16.36
N SER A 462 6.26 21.57 -15.51
CA SER A 462 5.29 22.58 -15.96
C SER A 462 5.91 23.70 -16.79
N ALA A 463 7.23 23.91 -16.65
CA ALA A 463 8.01 24.85 -17.45
C ALA A 463 8.81 24.17 -18.58
N HIS A 464 8.57 22.88 -18.84
CA HIS A 464 9.30 22.13 -19.86
C HIS A 464 8.84 22.53 -21.26
N ALA A 465 9.78 22.94 -22.11
CA ALA A 465 9.50 23.28 -23.50
C ALA A 465 9.08 22.04 -24.29
N GLN A 466 8.11 22.20 -25.20
CA GLN A 466 7.62 21.17 -26.12
C GLN A 466 7.45 21.78 -27.52
N ALA A 467 7.38 20.93 -28.55
CA ALA A 467 7.27 21.38 -29.93
C ALA A 467 5.92 22.07 -30.23
N TYR A 468 4.83 21.55 -29.65
CA TYR A 468 3.47 22.01 -29.90
C TYR A 468 2.84 22.66 -28.66
N VAL A 469 2.00 23.69 -28.87
CA VAL A 469 1.30 24.40 -27.79
C VAL A 469 0.50 23.44 -26.92
N PHE A 470 -0.25 22.52 -27.55
CA PHE A 470 -1.02 21.51 -26.84
C PHE A 470 -0.14 20.63 -25.93
N GLN A 471 1.05 20.24 -26.40
CA GLN A 471 2.00 19.47 -25.60
C GLN A 471 2.55 20.27 -24.42
N VAL A 472 2.84 21.58 -24.59
CA VAL A 472 3.24 22.45 -23.48
C VAL A 472 2.13 22.52 -22.43
N GLN A 473 0.90 22.74 -22.86
CA GLN A 473 -0.24 22.90 -21.95
C GLN A 473 -0.55 21.61 -21.18
N ILE A 474 -0.48 20.43 -21.83
CA ILE A 474 -0.74 19.15 -21.13
C ILE A 474 0.37 18.85 -20.13
N HIS A 475 1.62 19.24 -20.43
CA HIS A 475 2.75 19.13 -19.51
C HIS A 475 2.62 20.05 -18.30
N ALA A 476 2.21 21.29 -18.52
CA ALA A 476 1.84 22.21 -17.46
C ALA A 476 0.74 21.64 -16.57
N LEU A 477 -0.31 21.06 -17.16
CA LEU A 477 -1.45 20.52 -16.44
C LEU A 477 -1.06 19.40 -15.46
N TRP A 478 -0.33 18.37 -15.92
CA TRP A 478 0.10 17.31 -14.99
C TRP A 478 1.13 17.82 -13.99
N GLY A 479 1.98 18.77 -14.38
CA GLY A 479 2.93 19.42 -13.47
C GLY A 479 2.23 20.12 -12.30
N TYR A 480 1.18 20.90 -12.58
CA TYR A 480 0.36 21.55 -11.54
C TYR A 480 -0.36 20.56 -10.64
N LEU A 481 -0.83 19.43 -11.18
CA LEU A 481 -1.44 18.37 -10.38
C LEU A 481 -0.45 17.76 -9.37
N LEU A 482 0.80 17.52 -9.77
CA LEU A 482 1.85 17.02 -8.86
C LEU A 482 2.27 18.07 -7.81
N VAL A 483 2.32 19.35 -8.17
CA VAL A 483 2.53 20.45 -7.20
C VAL A 483 1.38 20.49 -6.20
N GLY A 484 0.13 20.34 -6.65
CA GLY A 484 -1.05 20.25 -5.80
C GLY A 484 -0.96 19.12 -4.78
N PHE A 485 -0.52 17.93 -5.20
CA PHE A 485 -0.21 16.82 -4.29
C PHE A 485 0.83 17.22 -3.23
N ALA A 486 1.94 17.82 -3.63
CA ALA A 486 3.02 18.17 -2.70
C ALA A 486 2.57 19.18 -1.63
N ILE A 487 1.76 20.17 -2.03
CA ILE A 487 1.15 21.14 -1.10
C ILE A 487 0.22 20.42 -0.11
N LEU A 488 -0.71 19.58 -0.61
CA LEU A 488 -1.67 18.86 0.22
C LEU A 488 -1.00 17.85 1.16
N ARG A 489 0.05 17.17 0.71
CA ARG A 489 0.85 16.27 1.55
C ARG A 489 1.61 17.04 2.62
N SER A 490 2.17 18.21 2.29
CA SER A 490 2.82 19.09 3.28
C SER A 490 1.83 19.57 4.34
N LEU A 491 0.61 19.96 3.94
CA LEU A 491 -0.46 20.31 4.87
C LEU A 491 -0.86 19.12 5.77
N THR A 492 -0.88 17.91 5.22
CA THR A 492 -1.11 16.68 6.00
C THR A 492 -0.06 16.51 7.09
N TYR A 493 1.22 16.70 6.77
CA TYR A 493 2.28 16.67 7.78
C TYR A 493 2.12 17.80 8.80
N CYS A 494 1.79 19.02 8.39
CA CYS A 494 1.55 20.13 9.32
C CYS A 494 0.42 19.83 10.32
N PHE A 495 -0.73 19.34 9.85
CA PHE A 495 -1.86 19.01 10.73
C PHE A 495 -1.55 17.85 11.67
N LEU A 496 -0.90 16.79 11.18
CA LEU A 496 -0.52 15.66 12.02
C LEU A 496 0.65 15.98 12.96
N TRP A 497 1.49 16.97 12.63
CA TRP A 497 2.51 17.47 13.53
C TRP A 497 1.89 18.28 14.69
N LEU A 498 0.86 19.08 14.40
CA LEU A 498 0.08 19.81 15.42
C LEU A 498 -0.75 18.85 16.29
N GLY A 499 -1.31 17.79 15.69
CA GLY A 499 -2.13 16.78 16.35
C GLY A 499 -1.68 15.36 16.04
N PRO A 500 -0.63 14.83 16.69
CA PRO A 500 -0.09 13.52 16.37
C PRO A 500 -1.09 12.39 16.64
N PRO A 501 -1.07 11.32 15.83
CA PRO A 501 -2.05 10.23 15.95
C PRO A 501 -1.86 9.46 17.26
N ARG A 502 -2.90 9.47 18.11
CA ARG A 502 -2.91 8.77 19.39
C ARG A 502 -3.58 7.39 19.33
N SER A 503 -4.50 7.21 18.38
CA SER A 503 -5.31 6.00 18.23
C SER A 503 -4.66 4.96 17.31
N LEU A 504 -5.02 3.70 17.52
CA LEU A 504 -4.73 2.60 16.61
C LEU A 504 -5.59 2.66 15.32
N LEU A 505 -6.70 3.41 15.36
CA LEU A 505 -7.59 3.59 14.21
C LEU A 505 -6.99 4.59 13.21
N PRO A 506 -7.26 4.42 11.90
CA PRO A 506 -6.85 5.40 10.88
C PRO A 506 -7.37 6.80 11.18
N SER A 507 -6.48 7.81 11.15
CA SER A 507 -6.84 9.21 11.46
C SER A 507 -7.55 9.94 10.32
N ARG A 508 -7.45 9.45 9.09
CA ARG A 508 -8.14 9.95 7.89
C ARG A 508 -8.02 11.48 7.70
N PRO A 509 -6.79 12.02 7.56
CA PRO A 509 -6.60 13.45 7.29
C PRO A 509 -7.23 13.83 5.93
N PRO A 510 -8.10 14.86 5.86
CA PRO A 510 -8.84 15.19 4.64
C PRO A 510 -7.92 15.66 3.50
N THR A 511 -6.82 16.33 3.83
CA THR A 511 -5.80 16.76 2.87
C THR A 511 -5.11 15.60 2.18
N GLU A 512 -5.02 14.43 2.82
CA GLU A 512 -4.42 13.23 2.20
C GLU A 512 -5.34 12.62 1.14
N ALA A 513 -6.66 12.63 1.37
CA ALA A 513 -7.62 12.16 0.37
C ALA A 513 -7.51 13.00 -0.92
N LEU A 514 -7.48 14.33 -0.78
CA LEU A 514 -7.27 15.23 -1.91
C LEU A 514 -5.87 15.04 -2.50
N GLY A 515 -4.81 14.98 -1.69
CA GLY A 515 -3.45 14.79 -2.18
C GLY A 515 -3.33 13.53 -3.03
N SER A 516 -3.87 12.40 -2.55
CA SER A 516 -3.89 11.14 -3.29
C SER A 516 -4.60 11.25 -4.64
N PHE A 517 -5.68 12.04 -4.72
CA PHE A 517 -6.41 12.31 -5.96
C PHE A 517 -5.57 13.11 -6.95
N PHE A 518 -4.94 14.21 -6.49
CA PHE A 518 -4.07 15.04 -7.32
C PHE A 518 -2.88 14.24 -7.88
N LEU A 519 -2.28 13.38 -7.06
CA LEU A 519 -1.18 12.51 -7.46
C LEU A 519 -1.63 11.47 -8.51
N ALA A 520 -2.76 10.80 -8.27
CA ALA A 520 -3.30 9.83 -9.23
C ALA A 520 -3.67 10.50 -10.55
N CYS A 521 -4.46 11.57 -10.49
CA CYS A 521 -4.88 12.33 -11.67
C CYS A 521 -3.69 12.91 -12.45
N GLY A 522 -2.67 13.41 -11.75
CA GLY A 522 -1.41 13.88 -12.35
C GLY A 522 -0.65 12.75 -13.04
N GLY A 523 -0.56 11.57 -12.42
CA GLY A 523 0.04 10.39 -13.02
C GLY A 523 -0.68 9.91 -14.28
N LEU A 524 -2.02 9.92 -14.28
CA LEU A 524 -2.81 9.59 -15.46
C LEU A 524 -2.67 10.63 -16.57
N MET A 525 -2.67 11.92 -16.23
CA MET A 525 -2.44 12.99 -17.20
C MET A 525 -1.04 12.90 -17.82
N PHE A 526 -0.04 12.49 -17.04
CA PHE A 526 1.31 12.22 -17.55
C PHE A 526 1.31 11.02 -18.51
N ILE A 527 0.51 9.97 -18.26
CA ILE A 527 0.29 8.91 -19.27
C ILE A 527 -0.33 9.49 -20.55
N PHE A 528 -1.28 10.44 -20.43
CA PHE A 528 -1.93 11.05 -21.59
C PHE A 528 -1.04 12.03 -22.38
N SER A 529 0.07 12.50 -21.81
CA SER A 529 0.97 13.44 -22.49
C SER A 529 1.99 12.77 -23.42
N THR A 530 1.86 11.48 -23.75
CA THR A 530 2.69 10.81 -24.76
C THR A 530 2.57 11.50 -26.12
N GLU A 531 3.69 11.67 -26.81
CA GLU A 531 3.75 12.34 -28.13
C GLU A 531 2.74 11.76 -29.12
N GLU A 532 2.67 10.43 -29.27
CA GLU A 532 1.75 9.80 -30.22
C GLU A 532 0.27 10.04 -29.90
N LEU A 533 -0.12 10.05 -28.61
CA LEU A 533 -1.48 10.38 -28.23
C LEU A 533 -1.79 11.86 -28.51
N THR A 534 -0.84 12.75 -28.26
CA THR A 534 -1.02 14.17 -28.58
C THR A 534 -1.09 14.41 -30.08
N PHE A 535 -0.30 13.69 -30.90
CA PHE A 535 -0.41 13.73 -32.36
C PHE A 535 -1.75 13.18 -32.84
N ALA A 536 -2.21 12.06 -32.27
CA ALA A 536 -3.52 11.51 -32.59
C ALA A 536 -4.67 12.48 -32.25
N ALA A 537 -4.58 13.17 -31.12
CA ALA A 537 -5.56 14.19 -30.72
C ALA A 537 -5.57 15.37 -31.69
N MET A 538 -4.40 15.90 -32.05
CA MET A 538 -4.26 17.01 -33.01
C MET A 538 -4.74 16.62 -34.42
N ARG A 539 -4.43 15.40 -34.90
CA ARG A 539 -4.91 14.87 -36.19
C ARG A 539 -6.44 14.79 -36.27
N GLN A 540 -7.09 14.53 -35.13
CA GLN A 540 -8.55 14.44 -35.04
C GLN A 540 -9.21 15.80 -34.73
N GLY A 541 -8.44 16.86 -34.52
CA GLY A 541 -8.96 18.16 -34.06
C GLY A 541 -9.61 18.09 -32.68
N ARG A 542 -9.09 17.21 -31.80
CA ARG A 542 -9.60 16.96 -30.44
C ARG A 542 -8.55 17.26 -29.36
N ASP A 543 -7.64 18.18 -29.64
CA ASP A 543 -6.57 18.68 -28.78
C ASP A 543 -7.05 19.69 -27.72
N ASP A 544 -8.28 19.50 -27.20
CA ASP A 544 -8.84 20.34 -26.14
C ASP A 544 -8.38 19.88 -24.75
N MET A 545 -7.74 20.78 -24.00
CA MET A 545 -7.26 20.53 -22.64
C MET A 545 -8.38 20.16 -21.68
N MET A 546 -9.56 20.77 -21.83
CA MET A 546 -10.69 20.51 -20.95
C MET A 546 -11.18 19.07 -21.10
N PHE A 547 -11.20 18.54 -22.33
CA PHE A 547 -11.53 17.13 -22.59
C PHE A 547 -10.59 16.17 -21.85
N PHE A 548 -9.27 16.35 -22.00
CA PHE A 548 -8.28 15.50 -21.35
C PHE A 548 -8.36 15.58 -19.82
N LEU A 549 -8.52 16.79 -19.26
CA LEU A 549 -8.67 16.99 -17.82
C LEU A 549 -9.91 16.26 -17.29
N ASN A 550 -11.07 16.45 -17.92
CA ASN A 550 -12.32 15.81 -17.50
C ASN A 550 -12.25 14.28 -17.63
N ALA A 551 -11.63 13.76 -18.69
CA ALA A 551 -11.41 12.33 -18.85
C ALA A 551 -10.51 11.76 -17.74
N ALA A 552 -9.41 12.43 -17.42
CA ALA A 552 -8.50 12.01 -16.36
C ALA A 552 -9.16 12.06 -14.97
N VAL A 553 -9.88 13.15 -14.68
CA VAL A 553 -10.65 13.31 -13.43
C VAL A 553 -11.71 12.22 -13.30
N SER A 554 -12.49 11.97 -14.35
CA SER A 554 -13.53 10.93 -14.35
C SER A 554 -12.94 9.54 -14.10
N LEU A 555 -11.88 9.18 -14.81
CA LEU A 555 -11.23 7.87 -14.63
C LEU A 555 -10.58 7.74 -13.25
N THR A 556 -10.02 8.82 -12.70
CA THR A 556 -9.47 8.85 -11.34
C THR A 556 -10.58 8.65 -10.31
N CYS A 557 -11.72 9.35 -10.43
CA CYS A 557 -12.89 9.17 -9.56
C CYS A 557 -13.42 7.74 -9.63
N PHE A 558 -13.51 7.16 -10.83
CA PHE A 558 -13.90 5.76 -11.01
C PHE A 558 -12.94 4.80 -10.29
N ALA A 559 -11.63 4.99 -10.46
CA ALA A 559 -10.60 4.17 -9.80
C ALA A 559 -10.63 4.32 -8.26
N PHE A 560 -10.95 5.52 -7.76
CA PHE A 560 -11.12 5.77 -6.32
C PHE A 560 -12.36 5.07 -5.77
N CYS A 561 -13.49 5.16 -6.47
CA CYS A 561 -14.70 4.41 -6.13
C CYS A 561 -14.43 2.90 -6.08
N TRP A 562 -13.72 2.38 -7.08
CA TRP A 562 -13.32 0.98 -7.09
C TRP A 562 -12.40 0.60 -5.92
N THR A 563 -11.39 1.42 -5.65
CA THR A 563 -10.47 1.23 -4.51
C THR A 563 -11.21 1.24 -3.19
N PHE A 564 -12.18 2.14 -3.03
CA PHE A 564 -13.08 2.18 -1.88
C PHE A 564 -13.86 0.87 -1.75
N CYS A 565 -14.50 0.39 -2.81
CA CYS A 565 -15.23 -0.88 -2.80
C CYS A 565 -14.34 -2.07 -2.37
N VAL A 566 -13.12 -2.16 -2.89
CA VAL A 566 -12.18 -3.24 -2.54
C VAL A 566 -11.76 -3.17 -1.05
N VAL A 567 -11.40 -1.99 -0.56
CA VAL A 567 -11.01 -1.82 0.86
C VAL A 567 -12.20 -2.02 1.79
N ALA A 568 -13.38 -1.50 1.42
CA ALA A 568 -14.63 -1.67 2.17
C ALA A 568 -15.05 -3.15 2.22
N PHE A 569 -14.94 -3.89 1.12
CA PHE A 569 -15.21 -5.32 1.08
C PHE A 569 -14.30 -6.09 2.04
N LYS A 570 -12.99 -5.79 2.06
CA LYS A 570 -12.05 -6.35 3.03
C LYS A 570 -12.42 -5.98 4.48
N GLY A 571 -12.78 -4.72 4.73
CA GLY A 571 -13.21 -4.23 6.04
C GLY A 571 -14.46 -4.94 6.56
N TRP A 572 -15.45 -5.10 5.68
CA TRP A 572 -16.70 -5.82 5.94
C TRP A 572 -16.46 -7.30 6.25
N LEU A 573 -15.57 -7.98 5.52
CA LEU A 573 -15.18 -9.35 5.84
C LEU A 573 -14.54 -9.45 7.23
N LYS A 574 -13.69 -8.48 7.61
CA LYS A 574 -13.01 -8.47 8.91
C LYS A 574 -13.98 -8.19 10.05
N SER A 575 -14.95 -7.28 9.88
CA SER A 575 -15.93 -6.95 10.92
C SER A 575 -16.84 -8.14 11.28
N ARG A 576 -17.09 -9.05 10.35
CA ARG A 576 -17.84 -10.30 10.62
C ARG A 576 -17.05 -11.33 11.42
N THR A 577 -15.73 -11.18 11.51
CA THR A 577 -14.85 -12.13 12.21
C THR A 577 -14.40 -11.65 13.59
N MET A 578 -14.55 -10.36 13.90
CA MET A 578 -14.17 -9.77 15.17
C MET A 578 -15.41 -9.44 16.01
N PRO A 579 -15.34 -9.54 17.36
CA PRO A 579 -16.41 -9.07 18.23
C PRO A 579 -16.67 -7.57 18.00
N PRO A 580 -17.92 -7.10 18.20
CA PRO A 580 -18.28 -5.69 17.99
C PRO A 580 -17.37 -4.78 18.81
N LEU A 581 -16.72 -3.84 18.14
CA LEU A 581 -15.85 -2.85 18.79
C LEU A 581 -16.74 -1.85 19.55
N SER A 582 -16.60 -1.79 20.87
CA SER A 582 -17.20 -0.71 21.66
C SER A 582 -16.36 0.56 21.48
N TYR A 583 -16.90 1.53 20.75
CA TYR A 583 -16.28 2.84 20.60
C TYR A 583 -16.50 3.64 21.88
N ARG A 584 -15.42 3.95 22.61
CA ARG A 584 -15.49 4.94 23.68
C ARG A 584 -15.34 6.30 23.02
N ASN A 585 -16.43 7.07 22.95
CA ASN A 585 -16.36 8.46 22.49
C ASN A 585 -15.37 9.20 23.39
N SER A 586 -14.35 9.79 22.76
CA SER A 586 -13.33 10.60 23.41
C SER A 586 -13.69 12.10 23.40
N ALA A 587 -14.95 12.42 23.11
CA ALA A 587 -15.50 13.77 23.11
C ALA A 587 -15.91 14.18 24.52
#